data_AF-A0A3A5VBS7-F1
#
_entry.id   AF-A0A3A5VBS7-F1
#
_cell.length_a   1.000
_cell.length_b   1.000
_cell.length_c   1.000
_cell.angle_alpha   90.00
_cell.angle_beta   90.00
_cell.angle_gamma   90.00
#
_symmetry.space_group_name_H-M   'P 1'
#
loop_
_entity.id
_entity.type
_entity.pdbx_description
1 polymer ?
#
loop_
_entity_poly.entity_id
_entity_poly.type
_entity_poly.pdbx_seq_one_letter_code
_entity_poly.pdbx_strand_id
1 'polypeptide(L)'
;GDGWGDNQTSFFQPDAFPLEPTQWNDFDGDGFGDRFLAYDPDGDEGPLAPIPAFQSDECPKIYGTSTLGEYGCVDSDGDGRADAYDPCPWDPAVTNGVLSGPDAVTCSITSDPNAVDDQSTEESSSLMGSSTTMIFMGGAIVLLLGLIFVAQVAKAAAKRKSSAARAEERKVNLAFSEEEERRLAWIDHYVAAGQLDEARALGWEEPAALPQWKQHEMAEQAATQAAIPTMMDLDKL
;
A
#
# COMPACT_ATOMS: atom_id res chain seq x y z
N GLY A 1 14.57 -1.78 9.10
CA GLY A 1 13.50 -0.97 8.50
C GLY A 1 13.47 -1.27 7.03
N ASP A 2 12.29 -1.28 6.46
CA ASP A 2 11.99 -1.66 5.07
C ASP A 2 12.05 -0.49 4.07
N GLY A 3 12.27 0.73 4.57
CA GLY A 3 12.33 1.95 3.77
C GLY A 3 11.02 2.73 3.73
N TRP A 4 9.97 2.26 4.41
CA TRP A 4 8.71 2.96 4.58
C TRP A 4 8.65 3.74 5.89
N GLY A 5 7.73 4.72 5.94
CA GLY A 5 7.65 5.66 7.06
C GLY A 5 6.86 5.08 8.24
N ASP A 6 7.53 4.72 9.33
CA ASP A 6 6.91 4.27 10.59
C ASP A 6 6.00 5.32 11.25
N ASN A 7 6.07 6.59 10.80
CA ASN A 7 5.23 7.64 11.36
C ASN A 7 3.84 7.63 10.71
N GLN A 8 2.88 7.05 11.42
CA GLN A 8 1.47 7.02 11.02
C GLN A 8 0.84 8.41 10.76
N THR A 9 1.52 9.48 11.17
CA THR A 9 1.11 10.88 10.92
C THR A 9 1.68 11.49 9.64
N SER A 10 2.58 10.82 8.90
CA SER A 10 3.06 11.37 7.63
C SER A 10 2.02 11.23 6.54
N PHE A 11 1.91 12.27 5.73
CA PHE A 11 0.93 12.37 4.65
C PHE A 11 1.29 11.50 3.43
N PHE A 12 2.50 10.94 3.39
CA PHE A 12 3.00 10.13 2.29
C PHE A 12 3.21 8.70 2.78
N GLN A 13 2.20 7.85 2.55
CA GLN A 13 2.24 6.39 2.69
C GLN A 13 2.86 5.89 4.01
N PRO A 14 2.11 5.99 5.12
CA PRO A 14 2.54 5.40 6.38
C PRO A 14 2.69 3.88 6.22
N ASP A 15 3.73 3.33 6.82
CA ASP A 15 3.92 1.89 6.90
C ASP A 15 2.80 1.25 7.74
N ALA A 16 2.01 0.38 7.10
CA ALA A 16 0.95 -0.36 7.76
C ALA A 16 1.48 -1.41 8.74
N PHE A 17 2.69 -1.94 8.51
CA PHE A 17 3.32 -2.98 9.31
C PHE A 17 4.77 -2.64 9.71
N PRO A 18 5.00 -1.66 10.61
CA PRO A 18 6.36 -1.23 11.02
C PRO A 18 7.24 -2.31 11.64
N LEU A 19 6.65 -3.43 12.06
CA LEU A 19 7.35 -4.56 12.67
C LEU A 19 7.62 -5.70 11.69
N GLU A 20 7.00 -5.68 10.51
CA GLU A 20 7.13 -6.71 9.50
C GLU A 20 7.76 -6.11 8.23
N PRO A 21 9.09 -6.19 8.07
CA PRO A 21 9.79 -5.47 7.00
C PRO A 21 9.45 -5.98 5.59
N THR A 22 8.73 -7.09 5.48
CA THR A 22 8.28 -7.63 4.20
C THR A 22 6.91 -7.07 3.77
N GLN A 23 6.21 -6.36 4.65
CA GLN A 23 4.88 -5.80 4.44
C GLN A 23 4.85 -4.32 4.84
N TRP A 24 4.18 -3.49 4.05
CA TRP A 24 4.06 -2.06 4.34
C TRP A 24 2.81 -1.40 3.79
N ASN A 25 2.10 -2.11 2.90
CA ASN A 25 0.89 -1.63 2.27
C ASN A 25 -0.25 -2.58 2.64
N ASP A 26 -1.38 -2.00 3.02
CA ASP A 26 -2.63 -2.68 3.35
C ASP A 26 -3.75 -1.85 2.71
N PHE A 27 -4.21 -2.24 1.52
CA PHE A 27 -5.09 -1.41 0.71
C PHE A 27 -6.54 -1.43 1.19
N ASP A 28 -7.03 -2.56 1.69
CA ASP A 28 -8.40 -2.72 2.18
C ASP A 28 -8.53 -2.70 3.71
N GLY A 29 -7.41 -2.67 4.43
CA GLY A 29 -7.35 -2.40 5.86
C GLY A 29 -7.66 -3.62 6.71
N ASP A 30 -7.37 -4.83 6.22
CA ASP A 30 -7.73 -6.08 6.86
C ASP A 30 -6.65 -6.64 7.80
N GLY A 31 -5.48 -6.00 7.81
CA GLY A 31 -4.35 -6.39 8.65
C GLY A 31 -3.45 -7.43 8.01
N PHE A 32 -3.62 -7.74 6.73
CA PHE A 32 -2.66 -8.47 5.90
C PHE A 32 -2.00 -7.52 4.88
N GLY A 33 -0.77 -7.81 4.51
CA GLY A 33 0.00 -6.92 3.64
C GLY A 33 -0.08 -7.32 2.17
N ASP A 34 -0.26 -6.35 1.27
CA ASP A 34 -0.46 -6.60 -0.17
C ASP A 34 0.81 -7.08 -0.91
N ARG A 35 1.96 -7.09 -0.24
CA ARG A 35 3.26 -7.37 -0.89
C ARG A 35 3.46 -8.88 -0.95
N PHE A 36 3.28 -9.46 -2.13
CA PHE A 36 3.54 -10.89 -2.39
C PHE A 36 5.00 -11.24 -2.68
N LEU A 37 5.77 -10.26 -3.15
CA LEU A 37 7.14 -10.49 -3.59
C LEU A 37 8.10 -10.44 -2.41
N ALA A 38 9.12 -11.31 -2.47
CA ALA A 38 10.22 -11.27 -1.52
C ALA A 38 10.79 -9.85 -1.39
N TYR A 39 11.13 -9.49 -0.16
CA TYR A 39 11.80 -8.26 0.18
C TYR A 39 13.30 -8.50 0.20
N ASP A 40 14.02 -7.74 -0.62
CA ASP A 40 15.47 -7.78 -0.68
C ASP A 40 16.02 -6.48 -0.05
N PRO A 41 16.64 -6.57 1.15
CA PRO A 41 17.09 -5.38 1.89
C PRO A 41 18.32 -4.69 1.28
N ASP A 42 19.16 -5.41 0.54
CA ASP A 42 20.42 -4.90 -0.03
C ASP A 42 20.50 -5.02 -1.56
N GLY A 43 19.48 -5.61 -2.19
CA GLY A 43 19.31 -5.72 -3.63
C GLY A 43 20.10 -6.89 -4.21
N ASP A 44 19.94 -7.14 -5.52
CA ASP A 44 20.47 -8.34 -6.20
C ASP A 44 21.99 -8.55 -6.05
N GLU A 45 22.74 -7.51 -5.71
CA GLU A 45 24.22 -7.51 -5.55
C GLU A 45 24.65 -7.57 -4.06
N GLY A 46 23.70 -7.65 -3.14
CA GLY A 46 23.91 -7.65 -1.70
C GLY A 46 24.24 -9.03 -1.11
N PRO A 47 24.93 -9.10 0.04
CA PRO A 47 25.21 -10.36 0.73
C PRO A 47 24.01 -11.03 1.41
N LEU A 48 22.89 -10.33 1.62
CA LEU A 48 21.69 -10.87 2.25
C LEU A 48 20.81 -11.58 1.21
N ALA A 49 20.11 -12.62 1.66
CA ALA A 49 19.16 -13.32 0.81
C ALA A 49 17.79 -12.61 0.85
N PRO A 50 17.03 -12.61 -0.27
CA PRO A 50 15.64 -12.12 -0.27
C PRO A 50 14.80 -12.84 0.79
N ILE A 51 14.07 -12.07 1.58
CA ILE A 51 13.17 -12.54 2.63
C ILE A 51 11.79 -12.76 2.00
N PRO A 52 11.19 -13.94 2.10
CA PRO A 52 9.85 -14.18 1.56
C PRO A 52 8.83 -13.25 2.22
N ALA A 53 7.82 -12.83 1.47
CA ALA A 53 6.70 -12.08 2.00
C ALA A 53 6.02 -12.84 3.14
N PHE A 54 5.87 -12.20 4.30
CA PHE A 54 5.16 -12.78 5.43
C PHE A 54 3.66 -12.55 5.26
N GLN A 55 2.88 -13.64 5.24
CA GLN A 55 1.41 -13.63 5.24
C GLN A 55 0.80 -12.55 4.33
N SER A 56 1.18 -12.57 3.05
CA SER A 56 0.64 -11.61 2.09
C SER A 56 -0.86 -11.81 1.91
N ASP A 57 -1.60 -10.71 1.80
CA ASP A 57 -3.01 -10.75 1.47
C ASP A 57 -3.22 -11.25 0.04
N GLU A 58 -3.88 -12.40 -0.13
CA GLU A 58 -4.26 -12.98 -1.42
C GLU A 58 -5.40 -12.23 -2.11
N CYS A 59 -6.15 -11.40 -1.38
CA CYS A 59 -7.27 -10.59 -1.82
C CYS A 59 -7.11 -9.07 -1.61
N PRO A 60 -6.07 -8.38 -2.17
CA PRO A 60 -5.67 -6.97 -1.88
C PRO A 60 -6.67 -5.82 -2.08
N LYS A 61 -7.92 -6.12 -2.40
CA LYS A 61 -8.97 -5.15 -2.72
C LYS A 61 -10.26 -5.44 -1.99
N ILE A 62 -10.34 -6.56 -1.29
CA ILE A 62 -11.54 -7.08 -0.68
C ILE A 62 -11.14 -7.51 0.71
N TYR A 63 -11.50 -6.66 1.68
CA TYR A 63 -11.33 -6.95 3.09
C TYR A 63 -11.75 -8.37 3.43
N GLY A 64 -10.83 -9.12 4.03
CA GLY A 64 -11.04 -10.48 4.47
C GLY A 64 -10.58 -10.74 5.89
N THR A 65 -10.82 -11.95 6.36
CA THR A 65 -10.38 -12.39 7.70
C THR A 65 -9.79 -13.79 7.69
N SER A 66 -9.62 -14.39 6.51
CA SER A 66 -9.03 -15.72 6.40
C SER A 66 -7.60 -15.72 6.91
N THR A 67 -7.25 -16.77 7.66
CA THR A 67 -5.95 -16.93 8.34
C THR A 67 -5.27 -18.24 8.01
N LEU A 68 -5.93 -19.11 7.26
CA LEU A 68 -5.44 -20.42 6.88
C LEU A 68 -5.16 -20.39 5.38
N GLY A 69 -3.89 -20.48 5.00
CA GLY A 69 -3.47 -20.61 3.60
C GLY A 69 -3.54 -19.30 2.84
N GLU A 70 -4.73 -18.98 2.34
CA GLU A 70 -5.04 -17.71 1.68
C GLU A 70 -5.36 -16.68 2.74
N TYR A 71 -4.46 -15.76 3.01
CA TYR A 71 -4.61 -14.71 4.03
C TYR A 71 -5.36 -13.52 3.44
N GLY A 72 -6.12 -12.80 4.27
CA GLY A 72 -6.80 -11.55 3.89
C GLY A 72 -7.96 -11.69 2.88
N CYS A 73 -8.40 -12.92 2.62
CA CYS A 73 -9.59 -13.18 1.82
C CYS A 73 -10.85 -13.31 2.70
N VAL A 74 -12.01 -13.11 2.05
CA VAL A 74 -13.32 -13.22 2.70
C VAL A 74 -13.47 -14.62 3.30
N ASP A 75 -13.80 -14.64 4.59
CA ASP A 75 -14.09 -15.82 5.40
C ASP A 75 -15.42 -15.54 6.10
N SER A 76 -16.48 -16.12 5.55
CA SER A 76 -17.86 -15.76 5.86
C SER A 76 -18.37 -16.39 7.17
N ASP A 77 -17.82 -17.52 7.59
CA ASP A 77 -18.17 -18.18 8.84
C ASP A 77 -17.12 -18.06 9.95
N GLY A 78 -15.94 -17.53 9.61
CA GLY A 78 -14.88 -17.17 10.54
C GLY A 78 -14.09 -18.37 11.04
N ASP A 79 -14.06 -19.47 10.28
CA ASP A 79 -13.33 -20.68 10.65
C ASP A 79 -11.83 -20.63 10.26
N GLY A 80 -11.44 -19.56 9.56
CA GLY A 80 -10.10 -19.24 9.14
C GLY A 80 -9.81 -19.58 7.68
N ARG A 81 -10.65 -20.33 6.98
CA ARG A 81 -10.47 -20.63 5.55
C ARG A 81 -11.23 -19.62 4.70
N ALA A 82 -10.62 -19.18 3.60
CA ALA A 82 -11.30 -18.30 2.67
C ALA A 82 -12.45 -19.02 1.96
N ASP A 83 -13.57 -18.33 1.73
CA ASP A 83 -14.80 -18.85 1.08
C ASP A 83 -14.52 -19.55 -0.26
N ALA A 84 -13.50 -19.09 -1.00
CA ALA A 84 -13.12 -19.63 -2.29
C ALA A 84 -12.56 -21.07 -2.22
N TYR A 85 -12.02 -21.45 -1.06
CA TYR A 85 -11.37 -22.74 -0.81
C TYR A 85 -12.06 -23.55 0.30
N ASP A 86 -13.12 -23.01 0.89
CA ASP A 86 -13.94 -23.68 1.88
C ASP A 86 -15.03 -24.54 1.20
N PRO A 87 -15.10 -25.85 1.50
CA PRO A 87 -16.23 -26.68 1.11
C PRO A 87 -17.58 -26.15 1.62
N CYS A 88 -17.60 -25.53 2.80
CA CYS A 88 -18.80 -25.10 3.48
C CYS A 88 -18.69 -23.63 3.97
N PRO A 89 -18.70 -22.63 3.07
CA PRO A 89 -18.39 -21.21 3.38
C PRO A 89 -19.25 -20.51 4.44
N TRP A 90 -20.28 -21.18 4.95
CA TRP A 90 -21.23 -20.62 5.92
C TRP A 90 -21.36 -21.50 7.16
N ASP A 91 -20.60 -22.61 7.26
CA ASP A 91 -20.65 -23.56 8.37
C ASP A 91 -19.27 -23.72 9.03
N PRO A 92 -19.02 -23.03 10.15
CA PRO A 92 -17.70 -22.95 10.76
C PRO A 92 -17.25 -24.28 11.40
N ALA A 93 -18.10 -25.31 11.38
CA ALA A 93 -17.74 -26.64 11.83
C ALA A 93 -16.91 -27.40 10.78
N VAL A 94 -16.86 -26.94 9.53
CA VAL A 94 -16.31 -27.68 8.39
C VAL A 94 -15.36 -26.83 7.56
N THR A 95 -14.10 -26.76 7.99
CA THR A 95 -13.04 -25.97 7.32
C THR A 95 -12.36 -26.67 6.15
N ASN A 96 -12.31 -28.01 6.15
CA ASN A 96 -11.55 -28.77 5.17
C ASN A 96 -12.30 -30.03 4.74
N GLY A 97 -12.16 -30.40 3.47
CA GLY A 97 -12.63 -31.67 2.96
C GLY A 97 -13.05 -31.61 1.49
N VAL A 98 -13.74 -32.65 1.03
CA VAL A 98 -14.15 -32.80 -0.37
C VAL A 98 -15.67 -32.85 -0.43
N LEU A 99 -16.29 -32.10 -1.34
CA LEU A 99 -17.75 -32.05 -1.51
C LEU A 99 -18.34 -33.28 -2.23
N SER A 100 -17.51 -34.22 -2.67
CA SER A 100 -17.94 -35.33 -3.50
C SER A 100 -17.12 -36.58 -3.25
N GLY A 101 -17.80 -37.72 -3.15
CA GLY A 101 -17.19 -39.02 -2.88
C GLY A 101 -17.84 -39.73 -1.70
N PRO A 102 -17.33 -40.93 -1.34
CA PRO A 102 -17.81 -41.68 -0.18
C PRO A 102 -17.49 -41.00 1.16
N ASP A 103 -16.46 -40.15 1.18
CA ASP A 103 -16.01 -39.39 2.36
C ASP A 103 -16.39 -37.89 2.25
N ALA A 104 -17.49 -37.58 1.55
CA ALA A 104 -17.90 -36.21 1.32
C ALA A 104 -18.33 -35.52 2.62
N VAL A 105 -17.89 -34.27 2.80
CA VAL A 105 -18.30 -33.44 3.93
C VAL A 105 -19.73 -32.93 3.71
N THR A 106 -20.51 -32.90 4.79
CA THR A 106 -21.89 -32.40 4.79
C THR A 106 -21.94 -31.08 5.55
N CYS A 107 -22.29 -30.00 4.85
CA CYS A 107 -22.49 -28.69 5.46
C CYS A 107 -23.85 -28.61 6.16
N SER A 108 -23.87 -28.11 7.39
CA SER A 108 -25.09 -27.85 8.16
C SER A 108 -25.78 -26.57 7.69
N ILE A 109 -24.99 -25.59 7.27
CA ILE A 109 -25.42 -24.31 6.74
C ILE A 109 -24.90 -24.22 5.30
N THR A 110 -25.81 -24.05 4.34
CA THR A 110 -25.49 -24.06 2.90
C THR A 110 -25.70 -22.73 2.22
N SER A 111 -26.08 -21.69 2.96
CA SER A 111 -26.40 -20.36 2.44
C SER A 111 -26.15 -19.31 3.49
N ASP A 112 -25.84 -18.10 3.04
CA ASP A 112 -25.65 -16.91 3.88
C ASP A 112 -26.82 -16.74 4.87
N PRO A 113 -26.57 -16.89 6.19
CA PRO A 113 -27.60 -16.70 7.21
C PRO A 113 -28.05 -15.23 7.35
N ASN A 114 -27.27 -14.30 6.80
CA ASN A 114 -27.56 -12.86 6.79
C ASN A 114 -28.12 -12.36 5.46
N ALA A 115 -28.26 -13.24 4.45
CA ALA A 115 -28.91 -12.87 3.20
C ALA A 115 -30.38 -12.52 3.46
N VAL A 116 -30.70 -11.24 3.26
CA VAL A 116 -32.09 -10.82 3.08
C VAL A 116 -32.58 -11.45 1.78
N ASP A 117 -33.57 -12.33 1.89
CA ASP A 117 -34.28 -12.95 0.77
C ASP A 117 -35.01 -11.84 -0.01
N ASP A 118 -34.29 -11.17 -0.91
CA ASP A 118 -34.90 -10.27 -1.89
C ASP A 118 -35.53 -11.15 -2.97
N GLN A 119 -36.67 -11.75 -2.60
CA GLN A 119 -37.58 -12.35 -3.56
C GLN A 119 -38.26 -11.22 -4.36
N SER A 120 -37.48 -10.36 -5.01
CA SER A 120 -37.91 -9.64 -6.18
C SER A 120 -37.83 -10.65 -7.33
N THR A 121 -38.92 -11.39 -7.48
CA THR A 121 -39.28 -12.03 -8.74
C THR A 121 -38.84 -11.15 -9.90
N GLU A 122 -38.03 -11.72 -10.78
CA GLU A 122 -37.78 -11.30 -12.16
C GLU A 122 -39.13 -11.30 -12.94
N GLU A 123 -40.09 -10.49 -12.49
CA GLU A 123 -41.22 -10.08 -13.29
C GLU A 123 -40.65 -9.03 -14.23
N SER A 124 -40.15 -9.52 -15.37
CA SER A 124 -40.03 -8.74 -16.60
C SER A 124 -41.33 -7.97 -16.79
N SER A 125 -41.36 -6.73 -16.29
CA SER A 125 -42.54 -5.91 -16.25
C SER A 125 -42.96 -5.59 -17.67
N SER A 126 -43.87 -6.43 -18.17
CA SER A 126 -44.65 -6.23 -19.39
C SER A 126 -45.51 -5.00 -19.18
N LEU A 127 -44.93 -3.83 -19.44
CA LEU A 127 -45.55 -2.53 -19.30
C LEU A 127 -46.50 -2.30 -20.48
N MET A 128 -47.71 -2.87 -20.43
CA MET A 128 -48.84 -2.38 -21.23
C MET A 128 -49.42 -1.13 -20.56
N GLY A 129 -48.65 -0.04 -20.60
CA GLY A 129 -49.06 1.29 -20.16
C GLY A 129 -49.49 2.14 -21.36
N SER A 130 -50.73 2.61 -21.35
CA SER A 130 -51.40 3.48 -22.34
C SER A 130 -50.47 4.48 -23.05
N SER A 131 -50.63 4.62 -24.38
CA SER A 131 -49.73 5.32 -25.30
C SER A 131 -49.36 6.77 -24.95
N THR A 132 -50.12 7.45 -24.09
CA THR A 132 -49.81 8.82 -23.64
C THR A 132 -48.80 8.85 -22.49
N THR A 133 -48.78 7.87 -21.59
CA THR A 133 -47.86 7.85 -20.44
C THR A 133 -46.44 7.45 -20.85
N MET A 134 -46.28 6.66 -21.91
CA MET A 134 -44.97 6.28 -22.47
C MET A 134 -44.20 7.46 -23.06
N ILE A 135 -44.87 8.44 -23.67
CA ILE A 135 -44.21 9.61 -24.26
C ILE A 135 -43.70 10.55 -23.16
N PHE A 136 -44.49 10.78 -22.11
CA PHE A 136 -44.07 11.63 -20.99
C PHE A 136 -42.99 10.96 -20.13
N MET A 137 -43.11 9.67 -19.83
CA MET A 137 -42.08 8.93 -19.09
C MET A 137 -40.80 8.76 -19.92
N GLY A 138 -40.91 8.43 -21.20
CA GLY A 138 -39.76 8.34 -22.10
C GLY A 138 -39.04 9.68 -22.25
N GLY A 139 -39.79 10.78 -22.39
CA GLY A 139 -39.22 12.13 -22.42
C GLY A 139 -38.53 12.51 -21.11
N ALA A 140 -39.12 12.17 -19.96
CA ALA A 140 -38.52 12.41 -18.65
C ALA A 140 -37.25 11.59 -18.44
N ILE A 141 -37.23 10.33 -18.86
CA ILE A 141 -36.06 9.45 -18.77
C ILE A 141 -34.92 9.98 -19.65
N VAL A 142 -35.19 10.34 -20.91
CA VAL A 142 -34.17 10.90 -21.81
C VAL A 142 -33.62 12.23 -21.28
N LEU A 143 -34.47 13.07 -20.70
CA LEU A 143 -34.04 14.32 -20.07
C LEU A 143 -33.16 14.04 -18.84
N LEU A 144 -33.54 13.10 -17.97
CA LEU A 144 -32.76 12.72 -16.80
C LEU A 144 -31.39 12.14 -17.19
N LEU A 145 -31.35 11.25 -18.19
CA LEU A 145 -30.10 10.69 -18.71
C LEU A 145 -29.21 11.77 -19.33
N GLY A 146 -29.80 12.74 -20.03
CA GLY A 146 -29.09 13.91 -20.53
C GLY A 146 -28.45 14.76 -19.41
N LEU A 147 -29.19 14.99 -18.31
CA LEU A 147 -28.65 15.72 -17.15
C LEU A 147 -27.52 14.95 -16.45
N ILE A 148 -27.65 13.62 -16.32
CA ILE A 148 -26.59 12.78 -15.77
C ILE A 148 -25.35 12.85 -16.67
N PHE A 149 -25.51 12.75 -18.00
CA PHE A 149 -24.39 12.84 -18.94
C PHE A 149 -23.66 14.19 -18.84
N VAL A 150 -24.41 15.30 -18.75
CA VAL A 150 -23.82 16.64 -18.55
C VAL A 150 -23.07 16.72 -17.22
N ALA A 151 -23.60 16.14 -16.14
CA ALA A 151 -22.93 16.09 -14.85
C ALA A 151 -21.65 15.25 -14.88
N GLN A 152 -21.65 14.10 -15.56
CA GLN A 152 -20.46 13.26 -15.72
C GLN A 152 -19.36 13.96 -16.55
N VAL A 153 -19.74 14.65 -17.63
CA VAL A 153 -18.80 15.43 -18.46
C VAL A 153 -18.22 16.61 -17.67
N ALA A 154 -19.04 17.31 -16.87
CA ALA A 154 -18.57 18.39 -15.99
C ALA A 154 -17.59 17.86 -14.92
N LYS A 155 -17.86 16.70 -14.32
CA LYS A 155 -16.98 16.06 -13.32
C LYS A 155 -15.65 15.59 -13.94
N ALA A 156 -15.68 15.07 -15.17
CA ALA A 156 -14.48 14.69 -15.92
C ALA A 156 -13.60 15.91 -16.27
N ALA A 157 -14.21 17.04 -16.67
CA ALA A 157 -13.49 18.29 -16.93
C ALA A 157 -12.84 18.85 -15.65
N ALA A 158 -13.53 18.80 -14.51
CA ALA A 158 -12.98 19.21 -13.22
C ALA A 158 -11.77 18.35 -12.79
N LYS A 159 -11.85 17.02 -12.98
CA LYS A 159 -10.75 16.10 -12.66
C LYS A 159 -9.49 16.37 -13.50
N ARG A 160 -9.65 16.67 -14.80
CA ARG A 160 -8.53 17.01 -15.71
C ARG A 160 -7.84 18.32 -15.32
N LYS A 161 -8.60 19.33 -14.89
CA LYS A 161 -8.03 20.61 -14.45
C LYS A 161 -7.25 20.47 -13.13
N SER A 162 -7.79 19.69 -12.19
CA SER A 162 -7.09 19.39 -10.93
C SER A 162 -5.82 18.56 -11.15
N SER A 163 -5.85 17.56 -12.04
CA SER A 163 -4.65 16.76 -12.35
C SER A 163 -3.55 17.58 -13.04
N ALA A 164 -3.93 18.53 -13.90
CA ALA A 164 -2.97 19.40 -14.58
C ALA A 164 -2.27 20.35 -13.59
N ALA A 165 -3.02 20.96 -12.67
CA ALA A 165 -2.45 21.83 -11.63
C ALA A 165 -1.44 21.07 -10.74
N ARG A 166 -1.79 19.86 -10.29
CA ARG A 166 -0.86 19.01 -9.50
C ARG A 166 0.40 18.60 -10.29
N ALA A 167 0.30 18.45 -11.61
CA ALA A 167 1.44 18.13 -12.45
C ALA A 167 2.41 19.32 -12.60
N GLU A 168 1.89 20.55 -12.58
CA GLU A 168 2.69 21.78 -12.61
C GLU A 168 3.41 22.01 -11.28
N GLU A 169 2.72 21.84 -10.14
CA GLU A 169 3.33 21.91 -8.80
C GLU A 169 4.50 20.93 -8.65
N ARG A 170 4.36 19.69 -9.15
CA ARG A 170 5.46 18.71 -9.13
C ARG A 170 6.68 19.18 -9.90
N LYS A 171 6.49 19.79 -11.08
CA LYS A 171 7.62 20.31 -11.88
C LYS A 171 8.33 21.46 -11.16
N VAL A 172 7.57 22.32 -10.48
CA VAL A 172 8.11 23.42 -9.69
C VAL A 172 8.91 22.88 -8.50
N ASN A 173 8.38 21.91 -7.75
CA ASN A 173 9.10 21.29 -6.63
C ASN A 173 10.39 20.59 -7.06
N LEU A 174 10.37 19.89 -8.20
CA LEU A 174 11.58 19.27 -8.79
C LEU A 174 12.61 20.32 -9.21
N ALA A 175 12.18 21.43 -9.80
CA ALA A 175 13.09 22.52 -10.15
C ALA A 175 13.76 23.14 -8.91
N PHE A 176 13.00 23.31 -7.83
CA PHE A 176 13.55 23.80 -6.55
C PHE A 176 14.49 22.79 -5.90
N SER A 177 14.19 21.48 -5.95
CA SER A 177 15.08 20.47 -5.38
C SER A 177 16.42 20.38 -6.12
N GLU A 178 16.42 20.45 -7.45
CA GLU A 178 17.66 20.50 -8.23
C GLU A 178 18.50 21.74 -7.92
N GLU A 179 17.86 22.89 -7.70
CA GLU A 179 18.56 24.13 -7.34
C GLU A 179 19.17 24.05 -5.94
N GLU A 180 18.45 23.45 -4.98
CA GLU A 180 18.95 23.23 -3.63
C GLU A 180 20.12 22.23 -3.60
N GLU A 181 20.06 21.15 -4.39
CA GLU A 181 21.19 20.22 -4.54
C GLU A 181 22.43 20.92 -5.09
N ARG A 182 22.27 21.77 -6.12
CA ARG A 182 23.38 22.57 -6.65
C ARG A 182 23.92 23.52 -5.59
N ARG A 183 23.04 24.18 -4.83
CA ARG A 183 23.45 25.09 -3.74
C ARG A 183 24.24 24.34 -2.66
N LEU A 184 23.81 23.16 -2.25
CA LEU A 184 24.52 22.31 -1.29
C LEU A 184 25.89 21.86 -1.81
N ALA A 185 25.98 21.47 -3.08
CA ALA A 185 27.26 21.10 -3.70
C ALA A 185 28.26 22.27 -3.72
N TRP A 186 27.80 23.50 -3.96
CA TRP A 186 28.64 24.69 -3.86
C TRP A 186 29.08 24.96 -2.42
N ILE A 187 28.18 24.82 -1.44
CA ILE A 187 28.52 24.95 -0.01
C ILE A 187 29.66 23.99 0.34
N ASP A 188 29.55 22.72 -0.02
CA ASP A 188 30.59 21.71 0.26
C ASP A 188 31.93 22.08 -0.38
N HIS A 189 31.91 22.54 -1.65
CA HIS A 189 33.11 23.04 -2.33
C HIS A 189 33.76 24.23 -1.60
N TYR A 190 32.98 25.22 -1.16
CA TYR A 190 33.50 26.38 -0.43
C TYR A 190 34.04 26.03 0.96
N VAL A 191 33.37 25.12 1.67
CA VAL A 191 33.84 24.60 2.97
C VAL A 191 35.15 23.85 2.79
N ALA A 192 35.26 22.98 1.77
CA ALA A 192 36.49 22.26 1.46
C ALA A 192 37.64 23.20 1.04
N ALA A 193 37.33 24.31 0.36
CA ALA A 193 38.28 25.34 -0.04
C ALA A 193 38.68 26.30 1.12
N GLY A 194 38.05 26.19 2.30
CA GLY A 194 38.28 27.09 3.44
C GLY A 194 37.68 28.49 3.28
N GLN A 195 36.79 28.69 2.31
CA GLN A 195 36.10 29.94 1.99
C GLN A 195 34.77 30.04 2.76
N LEU A 196 34.86 30.18 4.09
CA LEU A 196 33.70 30.08 4.99
C LEU A 196 32.68 31.21 4.83
N ASP A 197 33.10 32.41 4.42
CA ASP A 197 32.20 33.55 4.23
C ASP A 197 31.26 33.36 3.03
N GLU A 198 31.74 32.69 1.97
CA GLU A 198 30.97 32.40 0.76
C GLU A 198 29.99 31.23 1.00
N ALA A 199 30.41 30.22 1.77
CA ALA A 199 29.52 29.18 2.26
C ALA A 199 28.40 29.76 3.14
N ARG A 200 28.72 30.69 4.06
CA ARG A 200 27.72 31.35 4.92
C ARG A 200 26.76 32.23 4.13
N ALA A 201 27.23 32.87 3.06
CA ALA A 201 26.36 33.62 2.13
C ALA A 201 25.37 32.69 1.40
N LEU A 202 25.77 31.45 1.14
CA LEU A 202 24.88 30.38 0.65
C LEU A 202 24.10 29.70 1.77
N GLY A 203 24.10 30.20 3.02
CA GLY A 203 23.28 29.68 4.13
C GLY A 203 23.88 28.47 4.87
N TRP A 204 25.18 28.25 4.76
CA TRP A 204 25.89 27.30 5.62
C TRP A 204 26.04 27.85 7.05
N GLU A 205 25.68 27.04 8.04
CA GLU A 205 25.91 27.32 9.46
C GLU A 205 27.02 26.43 10.00
N GLU A 206 27.86 26.99 10.87
CA GLU A 206 28.95 26.23 11.49
C GLU A 206 28.35 25.14 12.41
N PRO A 207 28.74 23.86 12.23
CA PRO A 207 28.27 22.80 13.11
C PRO A 207 28.74 23.09 14.53
N ALA A 208 27.80 23.11 15.48
CA ALA A 208 28.12 23.32 16.89
C ALA A 208 29.13 22.26 17.35
N ALA A 209 30.14 22.68 18.12
CA ALA A 209 31.15 21.76 18.64
C ALA A 209 30.45 20.60 19.39
N LEU A 210 30.72 19.36 18.95
CA LEU A 210 30.14 18.18 19.57
C LEU A 210 30.47 18.17 21.06
N PRO A 211 29.50 17.91 21.96
CA PRO A 211 29.77 17.82 23.39
C PRO A 211 30.74 16.66 23.69
N GLN A 212 31.57 16.81 24.72
CA GLN A 212 32.67 15.88 25.03
C GLN A 212 32.23 14.41 25.18
N TRP A 213 31.03 14.16 25.73
CA TRP A 213 30.51 12.79 25.86
C TRP A 213 30.29 12.12 24.50
N LYS A 214 29.82 12.87 23.50
CA LYS A 214 29.56 12.36 22.15
C LYS A 214 30.87 12.10 21.41
N GLN A 215 31.89 12.90 21.70
CA GLN A 215 33.27 12.66 21.24
C GLN A 215 33.87 11.38 21.83
N HIS A 216 33.57 11.08 23.10
CA HIS A 216 34.00 9.84 23.75
C HIS A 216 33.31 8.62 23.14
N GLU A 217 31.99 8.70 22.92
CA GLU A 217 31.21 7.61 22.33
C GLU A 217 31.68 7.27 20.90
N MET A 218 31.93 8.26 20.05
CA MET A 218 32.48 8.03 18.71
C MET A 218 33.92 7.47 18.75
N ALA A 219 34.72 7.86 19.74
CA ALA A 219 36.08 7.31 19.91
C ALA A 219 36.02 5.84 20.36
N GLU A 220 35.09 5.48 21.24
CA GLU A 220 34.83 4.10 21.62
C GLU A 220 34.35 3.28 20.42
N GLN A 221 33.40 3.78 19.62
CA GLN A 221 32.93 3.12 18.40
C GLN A 221 34.04 2.95 17.35
N ALA A 222 34.89 3.96 17.16
CA ALA A 222 36.03 3.86 16.25
C ALA A 222 37.04 2.83 16.76
N ALA A 223 37.27 2.76 18.08
CA ALA A 223 38.14 1.75 18.69
C ALA A 223 37.55 0.34 18.58
N THR A 224 36.23 0.17 18.73
CA THR A 224 35.58 -1.13 18.53
C THR A 224 35.65 -1.57 17.07
N GLN A 225 35.40 -0.67 16.11
CA GLN A 225 35.54 -0.96 14.67
C GLN A 225 36.98 -1.31 14.29
N ALA A 226 37.97 -0.59 14.84
CA ALA A 226 39.39 -0.91 14.64
C ALA A 226 39.83 -2.22 15.31
N ALA A 227 39.13 -2.64 16.37
CA ALA A 227 39.37 -3.90 17.06
C ALA A 227 38.64 -5.10 16.40
N ILE A 228 37.75 -4.87 15.43
CA ILE A 228 37.21 -5.95 14.59
C ILE A 228 38.39 -6.49 13.77
N PRO A 229 38.82 -7.75 13.98
CA PRO A 229 39.88 -8.32 13.17
C PRO A 229 39.40 -8.37 11.72
N THR A 230 40.14 -7.74 10.81
CA THR A 230 39.93 -7.88 9.37
C THR A 230 40.06 -9.37 9.06
N MET A 231 38.94 -10.04 8.78
CA MET A 231 38.93 -11.45 8.39
C MET A 231 39.86 -11.62 7.18
N MET A 232 40.67 -12.69 7.20
CA MET A 232 41.63 -13.06 6.15
C MET A 232 41.11 -12.72 4.75
N ASP A 233 41.89 -11.90 4.05
CA ASP A 233 41.76 -11.60 2.62
C ASP A 233 41.87 -12.92 1.82
N LEU A 234 40.73 -13.47 1.39
CA LEU A 234 40.64 -14.72 0.64
C LEU A 234 41.21 -14.62 -0.78
N ASP A 235 41.55 -13.41 -1.26
CA ASP A 235 42.18 -13.20 -2.57
C ASP A 235 43.69 -13.53 -2.59
N LYS A 236 44.26 -13.98 -1.47
CA LYS A 236 45.67 -14.39 -1.34
C LYS A 236 45.90 -15.88 -1.02
N LEU A 237 44.90 -16.74 -1.21
CA LEU A 237 45.04 -18.20 -1.17
C LEU A 237 44.83 -18.81 -2.57
#